data_AF-A0AAV6UIM9-F1
#
_entry.id   AF-A0AAV6UIM9-F1
#
_cell.length_a   1.000
_cell.length_b   1.000
_cell.length_c   1.000
_cell.angle_alpha   90.00
_cell.angle_beta   90.00
_cell.angle_gamma   90.00
#
_symmetry.space_group_name_H-M   'P 1'
#
loop_
_entity.id
_entity.type
_entity.pdbx_description
1 polymer ?
#
loop_
_entity_poly.entity_id
_entity_poly.type
_entity_poly.pdbx_seq_one_letter_code
_entity_poly.pdbx_strand_id
1 'polypeptide(L)'
;MVFLWRIFRKLCEEVSNKEESTYSLTGRRVVELGYFLDALKDFLHHDDKGRLGCTFHNVQVCGEIRKGLNSGLKLKCAMCNFEKTVWTNDTKSEIMDVNKAATIGIMEIGFSNLQDLTAILNIPPMSNTLFQKEQNIIADAWAKTAAREMELAIEEEKRLAKERGDVEWMLMGMPS
;
A
#
# COMPACT_ATOMS: atom_id res chain seq x y z
N MET A 1 -45.79 -23.19 -30.24
CA MET A 1 -44.41 -23.43 -29.73
C MET A 1 -43.36 -22.44 -30.23
N VAL A 2 -43.44 -21.92 -31.47
CA VAL A 2 -42.44 -20.99 -32.03
C VAL A 2 -42.35 -19.63 -31.31
N PHE A 3 -43.47 -19.13 -30.76
CA PHE A 3 -43.54 -17.85 -30.06
C PHE A 3 -42.79 -17.88 -28.71
N LEU A 4 -42.98 -18.96 -27.95
CA LEU A 4 -42.24 -19.23 -26.71
C LEU A 4 -40.73 -19.38 -26.96
N TRP A 5 -40.33 -19.99 -28.09
CA TRP A 5 -38.92 -20.10 -28.45
C TRP A 5 -38.28 -18.76 -28.82
N ARG A 6 -39.01 -17.84 -29.45
CA ARG A 6 -38.53 -16.46 -29.70
C ARG A 6 -38.36 -15.65 -28.42
N ILE A 7 -39.28 -15.81 -27.47
CA ILE A 7 -39.19 -15.16 -26.15
C ILE A 7 -38.01 -15.75 -25.36
N PHE A 8 -37.87 -17.08 -25.34
CA PHE A 8 -36.76 -17.76 -24.67
C PHE A 8 -35.41 -17.39 -25.29
N ARG A 9 -35.33 -17.29 -26.62
CA ARG A 9 -34.14 -16.84 -27.34
C ARG A 9 -33.80 -15.38 -27.02
N LYS A 10 -34.79 -14.48 -26.99
CA LYS A 10 -34.57 -13.08 -26.58
C LYS A 10 -34.15 -12.96 -25.12
N LEU A 11 -34.74 -13.75 -24.22
CA LEU A 11 -34.33 -13.82 -22.81
C LEU A 11 -32.90 -14.37 -22.68
N CYS A 12 -32.51 -15.39 -23.46
CA CYS A 12 -31.13 -15.88 -23.48
C CYS A 12 -30.15 -14.86 -24.08
N GLU A 13 -30.53 -14.15 -25.14
CA GLU A 13 -29.74 -13.06 -25.74
C GLU A 13 -29.62 -11.86 -24.78
N GLU A 14 -30.67 -11.51 -24.03
CA GLU A 14 -30.65 -10.46 -22.99
C GLU A 14 -29.87 -10.89 -21.74
N VAL A 15 -29.93 -12.17 -21.36
CA VAL A 15 -29.11 -12.72 -20.26
C VAL A 15 -27.64 -12.85 -20.67
N SER A 16 -27.33 -13.10 -21.95
CA SER A 16 -25.94 -13.08 -22.45
C SER A 16 -25.43 -11.67 -22.73
N ASN A 17 -26.32 -10.66 -22.86
CA ASN A 17 -25.98 -9.23 -22.96
C ASN A 17 -25.98 -8.51 -21.61
N LYS A 18 -25.80 -9.24 -20.50
CA LYS A 18 -25.16 -8.60 -19.34
C LYS A 18 -23.76 -8.23 -19.79
N GLU A 19 -23.59 -7.00 -20.27
CA GLU A 19 -22.30 -6.38 -20.46
C GLU A 19 -21.46 -6.70 -19.22
N GLU A 20 -20.48 -7.59 -19.36
CA GLU A 20 -19.41 -7.68 -18.39
C GLU A 20 -18.79 -6.30 -18.39
N SER A 21 -19.14 -5.49 -17.38
CA SER A 21 -18.65 -4.13 -17.27
C SER A 21 -17.14 -4.23 -17.18
N THR A 22 -16.46 -3.96 -18.30
CA THR A 22 -15.00 -3.99 -18.37
C THR A 22 -14.51 -2.92 -17.43
N TYR A 23 -13.98 -3.34 -16.28
CA TYR A 23 -13.46 -2.43 -15.29
C TYR A 23 -12.24 -1.71 -15.89
N SER A 24 -12.38 -0.40 -16.12
CA SER A 24 -11.30 0.42 -16.66
C SER A 24 -10.45 0.97 -15.52
N LEU A 25 -9.23 0.45 -15.39
CA LEU A 25 -8.25 1.00 -14.46
C LEU A 25 -7.71 2.32 -15.03
N THR A 26 -8.01 3.44 -14.37
CA THR A 26 -7.59 4.78 -14.79
C THR A 26 -6.55 5.38 -13.83
N GLY A 27 -5.72 6.27 -14.36
CA GLY A 27 -4.62 6.90 -13.62
C GLY A 27 -3.40 6.01 -13.42
N ARG A 28 -2.44 6.49 -12.65
CA ARG A 28 -1.18 5.80 -12.31
C ARG A 28 -1.24 5.21 -10.91
N ARG A 29 -0.45 4.17 -10.63
CA ARG A 29 -0.30 3.57 -9.29
C ARG A 29 1.17 3.46 -8.93
N VAL A 30 1.45 3.52 -7.63
CA VAL A 30 2.79 3.25 -7.09
C VAL A 30 2.89 1.74 -6.92
N VAL A 31 3.92 1.15 -7.53
CA VAL A 31 4.11 -0.30 -7.60
C VAL A 31 5.52 -0.67 -7.19
N GLU A 32 5.62 -1.55 -6.21
CA GLU A 32 6.85 -2.26 -5.88
C GLU A 32 7.03 -3.41 -6.87
N LEU A 33 7.82 -3.17 -7.92
CA LEU A 33 7.89 -4.05 -9.08
C LEU A 33 8.28 -5.49 -8.73
N GLY A 34 9.25 -5.71 -7.83
CA GLY A 34 9.68 -7.05 -7.44
C GLY A 34 8.54 -7.86 -6.82
N TYR A 35 7.95 -7.33 -5.75
CA TYR A 35 6.79 -7.93 -5.09
C TYR A 35 5.61 -8.15 -6.04
N PHE A 36 5.26 -7.13 -6.84
CA PHE A 36 4.11 -7.20 -7.72
C PHE A 36 4.27 -8.25 -8.81
N LEU A 37 5.45 -8.33 -9.45
CA LEU A 37 5.72 -9.32 -10.48
C LEU A 37 5.69 -10.75 -9.92
N ASP A 38 6.18 -10.97 -8.71
CA ASP A 38 6.13 -12.29 -8.07
C ASP A 38 4.69 -12.66 -7.68
N ALA A 39 3.94 -11.73 -7.10
CA ALA A 39 2.53 -11.94 -6.80
C ALA A 39 1.68 -12.19 -8.06
N LEU A 40 2.05 -11.60 -9.20
CA LEU A 40 1.44 -11.85 -10.50
C LEU A 40 1.81 -13.24 -11.05
N LYS A 41 3.07 -13.67 -10.94
CA LYS A 41 3.46 -15.05 -11.29
C LYS A 41 2.68 -16.07 -10.47
N ASP A 42 2.56 -15.86 -9.17
CA ASP A 42 1.77 -16.71 -8.27
C ASP A 42 0.30 -16.78 -8.68
N PHE A 43 -0.24 -15.70 -9.23
CA PHE A 43 -1.59 -15.72 -9.79
C PHE A 43 -1.65 -16.57 -11.08
N LEU A 44 -0.65 -16.47 -11.96
CA LEU A 44 -0.61 -17.22 -13.22
C LEU A 44 -0.45 -18.74 -13.02
N HIS A 45 0.15 -19.16 -11.90
CA HIS A 45 0.26 -20.57 -11.49
C HIS A 45 -1.06 -21.20 -10.99
N HIS A 46 -2.21 -20.55 -11.12
CA HIS A 46 -3.48 -21.13 -10.69
C HIS A 46 -3.92 -22.39 -11.50
N ASP A 47 -3.35 -22.60 -12.70
CA ASP A 47 -3.49 -23.84 -13.48
C ASP A 47 -2.13 -24.57 -13.59
N ASP A 48 -1.55 -24.92 -12.44
CA ASP A 48 -0.25 -25.62 -12.34
C ASP A 48 -0.15 -26.91 -13.18
N LYS A 49 -1.29 -27.52 -13.52
CA LYS A 49 -1.33 -28.75 -14.33
C LYS A 49 -1.58 -28.49 -15.82
N GLY A 50 -1.70 -27.22 -16.22
CA GLY A 50 -1.92 -26.79 -17.61
C GLY A 50 -3.15 -27.43 -18.26
N ARG A 51 -4.17 -27.78 -17.46
CA ARG A 51 -5.31 -28.56 -17.95
C ARG A 51 -6.30 -27.72 -18.73
N LEU A 52 -6.36 -26.44 -18.42
CA LEU A 52 -7.27 -25.47 -19.04
C LEU A 52 -6.52 -24.49 -19.95
N GLY A 53 -5.19 -24.50 -19.92
CA GLY A 53 -4.36 -23.64 -20.76
C GLY A 53 -4.48 -22.17 -20.36
N CYS A 54 -4.65 -21.88 -19.07
CA CYS A 54 -4.78 -20.52 -18.58
C CYS A 54 -3.48 -19.73 -18.81
N THR A 55 -3.56 -18.66 -19.58
CA THR A 55 -2.43 -17.75 -19.84
C THR A 55 -2.73 -16.34 -19.33
N PHE A 56 -1.71 -15.48 -19.30
CA PHE A 56 -1.89 -14.05 -18.98
C PHE A 56 -2.89 -13.35 -19.91
N HIS A 57 -3.03 -13.81 -21.16
CA HIS A 57 -4.02 -13.26 -22.09
C HIS A 57 -5.47 -13.45 -21.61
N ASN A 58 -5.72 -14.49 -20.80
CA ASN A 58 -7.04 -14.79 -20.25
C ASN A 58 -7.31 -14.04 -18.95
N VAL A 59 -6.37 -13.20 -18.49
CA VAL A 59 -6.49 -12.48 -17.22
C VAL A 59 -7.12 -11.13 -17.45
N GLN A 60 -8.18 -10.85 -16.71
CA GLN A 60 -8.86 -9.56 -16.72
C GLN A 60 -8.86 -8.93 -15.32
N VAL A 61 -8.74 -7.61 -15.28
CA VAL A 61 -8.93 -6.83 -14.04
C VAL A 61 -10.43 -6.59 -13.89
N CYS A 62 -11.02 -7.11 -12.82
CA CYS A 62 -12.45 -6.95 -12.51
C CYS A 62 -12.73 -5.81 -11.52
N GLY A 63 -11.69 -5.27 -10.88
CA GLY A 63 -11.85 -4.18 -9.93
C GLY A 63 -10.56 -3.81 -9.22
N GLU A 64 -10.65 -2.78 -8.39
CA GLU A 64 -9.57 -2.29 -7.56
C GLU A 64 -10.05 -2.03 -6.14
N ILE A 65 -9.25 -2.43 -5.16
CA ILE A 65 -9.37 -2.00 -3.77
C ILE A 65 -8.23 -1.02 -3.50
N ARG A 66 -8.54 0.18 -3.01
CA ARG A 66 -7.53 1.19 -2.69
C ARG A 66 -7.33 1.32 -1.19
N LYS A 67 -6.08 1.31 -0.75
CA LYS A 67 -5.64 1.57 0.63
C LYS A 67 -4.55 2.64 0.59
N GLY A 68 -4.98 3.89 0.46
CA GLY A 68 -4.09 5.01 0.24
C GLY A 68 -3.43 4.92 -1.14
N LEU A 69 -2.09 4.90 -1.14
CA LEU A 69 -1.24 4.73 -2.33
C LEU A 69 -1.03 3.26 -2.72
N ASN A 70 -1.42 2.31 -1.85
CA ASN A 70 -1.38 0.89 -2.17
C ASN A 70 -2.71 0.42 -2.80
N SER A 71 -2.62 -0.35 -3.88
CA SER A 71 -3.76 -0.83 -4.64
C SER A 71 -3.79 -2.35 -4.71
N GLY A 72 -4.96 -2.93 -4.51
CA GLY A 72 -5.25 -4.34 -4.70
C GLY A 72 -6.06 -4.55 -5.97
N LEU A 73 -5.43 -5.08 -7.01
CA LEU A 73 -6.08 -5.39 -8.29
C LEU A 73 -6.80 -6.73 -8.17
N LYS A 74 -8.12 -6.74 -8.37
CA LYS A 74 -8.91 -7.97 -8.43
C LYS A 74 -8.76 -8.57 -9.83
N LEU A 75 -7.98 -9.63 -9.93
CA LEU A 75 -7.74 -10.34 -11.17
C LEU A 75 -8.66 -11.56 -11.27
N LYS A 76 -9.19 -11.79 -12.46
CA LYS A 76 -9.99 -12.97 -12.79
C LYS A 76 -9.45 -13.62 -14.05
N CYS A 77 -9.33 -14.94 -14.05
CA CYS A 77 -9.06 -15.71 -15.25
C CYS A 77 -10.37 -16.02 -15.98
N ALA A 78 -10.52 -15.58 -17.23
CA ALA A 78 -11.71 -15.83 -18.05
C ALA A 78 -11.89 -17.32 -18.42
N MET A 79 -10.83 -18.13 -18.38
CA MET A 79 -10.90 -19.56 -18.74
C MET A 79 -11.46 -20.43 -17.61
N CYS A 80 -10.95 -20.25 -16.39
CA CYS A 80 -11.31 -21.10 -15.24
C CYS A 80 -12.10 -20.37 -14.15
N ASN A 81 -12.36 -19.06 -14.34
CA ASN A 81 -13.00 -18.18 -13.36
C ASN A 81 -12.27 -18.06 -12.01
N PHE A 82 -10.98 -18.41 -11.94
CA PHE A 82 -10.17 -18.18 -10.74
C PHE A 82 -10.01 -16.69 -10.48
N GLU A 83 -10.24 -16.27 -9.23
CA GLU A 83 -10.16 -14.88 -8.80
C GLU A 83 -9.16 -14.72 -7.66
N LYS A 84 -8.32 -13.69 -7.72
CA LYS A 84 -7.38 -13.33 -6.65
C LYS A 84 -7.16 -11.83 -6.65
N THR A 85 -6.91 -11.26 -5.47
CA THR A 85 -6.43 -9.88 -5.37
C THR A 85 -4.90 -9.88 -5.34
N VAL A 86 -4.28 -9.14 -6.26
CA VAL A 86 -2.83 -8.91 -6.31
C VAL A 86 -2.56 -7.47 -5.85
N TRP A 87 -1.75 -7.30 -4.81
CA TRP A 87 -1.41 -5.99 -4.26
C TRP A 87 -0.20 -5.39 -4.97
N THR A 88 -0.16 -4.06 -5.10
CA THR A 88 0.93 -3.36 -5.79
C THR A 88 2.18 -3.16 -4.92
N ASN A 89 2.06 -3.23 -3.60
CA ASN A 89 3.18 -3.09 -2.66
C ASN A 89 3.02 -4.09 -1.50
N ASP A 90 4.15 -4.56 -0.96
CA ASP A 90 4.12 -5.42 0.22
C ASP A 90 3.89 -4.60 1.49
N THR A 91 2.79 -4.88 2.20
CA THR A 91 2.52 -4.24 3.51
C THR A 91 3.04 -5.06 4.69
N LYS A 92 3.64 -6.22 4.45
CA LYS A 92 4.12 -7.15 5.48
C LYS A 92 5.63 -7.27 5.52
N SER A 93 6.34 -6.70 4.53
CA SER A 93 7.80 -6.69 4.55
C SER A 93 8.34 -5.88 5.74
N GLU A 94 9.60 -6.11 6.08
CA GLU A 94 10.32 -5.27 7.04
C GLU A 94 10.58 -3.85 6.49
N ILE A 95 10.38 -3.66 5.19
CA ILE A 95 10.51 -2.37 4.52
C ILE A 95 9.27 -1.53 4.84
N MET A 96 9.47 -0.23 5.00
CA MET A 96 8.39 0.71 5.30
C MET A 96 7.31 0.70 4.21
N ASP A 97 6.04 0.52 4.61
CA ASP A 97 4.88 0.61 3.71
C ASP A 97 4.84 1.94 2.95
N VAL A 98 4.36 1.91 1.70
CA VAL A 98 4.29 3.06 0.80
C VAL A 98 3.53 4.24 1.41
N ASN A 99 2.47 4.01 2.19
CA ASN A 99 1.74 5.11 2.83
C ASN A 99 2.55 5.77 3.93
N LYS A 100 3.27 4.97 4.74
CA LYS A 100 4.19 5.48 5.75
C LYS A 100 5.32 6.26 5.11
N ALA A 101 5.96 5.70 4.08
CA ALA A 101 7.05 6.35 3.37
C ALA A 101 6.63 7.71 2.78
N ALA A 102 5.47 7.77 2.12
CA ALA A 102 4.93 9.02 1.60
C ALA A 102 4.59 10.02 2.71
N THR A 103 4.05 9.55 3.84
CA THR A 103 3.71 10.40 4.99
C THR A 103 4.96 10.99 5.63
N ILE A 104 6.03 10.20 5.82
CA ILE A 104 7.32 10.71 6.31
C ILE A 104 7.88 11.76 5.35
N GLY A 105 7.92 11.44 4.06
CA GLY A 105 8.54 12.32 3.06
C GLY A 105 7.87 13.69 2.92
N ILE A 106 6.61 13.83 3.34
CA ILE A 106 5.87 15.09 3.30
C ILE A 106 5.56 15.65 4.69
N MET A 107 6.03 15.03 5.77
CA MET A 107 5.61 15.37 7.13
C MET A 107 5.85 16.85 7.49
N GLU A 108 6.97 17.42 7.04
CA GLU A 108 7.33 18.82 7.30
C GLU A 108 6.53 19.82 6.45
N ILE A 109 6.00 19.38 5.29
CA ILE A 109 5.32 20.27 4.34
C ILE A 109 3.80 20.15 4.44
N GLY A 110 3.27 19.00 4.88
CA GLY A 110 1.85 18.76 5.14
C GLY A 110 1.07 18.06 4.02
N PHE A 111 -0.14 17.61 4.38
CA PHE A 111 -1.00 16.74 3.55
C PHE A 111 -1.42 17.37 2.21
N SER A 112 -1.71 18.67 2.18
CA SER A 112 -2.16 19.36 0.95
C SER A 112 -1.14 19.21 -0.18
N ASN A 113 0.16 19.30 0.13
CA ASN A 113 1.21 19.15 -0.85
C ASN A 113 1.31 17.73 -1.40
N LEU A 114 1.03 16.70 -0.59
CA LEU A 114 0.94 15.32 -1.07
C LEU A 114 -0.26 15.14 -1.99
N GLN A 115 -1.39 15.74 -1.66
CA GLN A 115 -2.60 15.70 -2.48
C GLN A 115 -2.37 16.37 -3.83
N ASP A 116 -1.74 17.55 -3.86
CA ASP A 116 -1.42 18.27 -5.08
C ASP A 116 -0.42 17.51 -5.95
N LEU A 117 0.65 16.99 -5.34
CA LEU A 117 1.66 16.19 -6.05
C LEU A 117 1.04 14.94 -6.68
N THR A 118 0.24 14.20 -5.93
CA THR A 118 -0.41 12.97 -6.44
C THR A 118 -1.44 13.29 -7.53
N ALA A 119 -2.18 14.39 -7.41
CA ALA A 119 -3.10 14.87 -8.45
C ALA A 119 -2.36 15.24 -9.75
N ILE A 120 -1.24 15.98 -9.67
CA ILE A 120 -0.40 16.34 -10.83
C ILE A 120 0.13 15.09 -11.54
N LEU A 121 0.54 14.08 -10.76
CA LEU A 121 1.03 12.81 -11.30
C LEU A 121 -0.09 11.87 -11.79
N ASN A 122 -1.35 12.26 -11.65
CA ASN A 122 -2.52 11.43 -11.90
C ASN A 122 -2.50 10.11 -11.11
N ILE A 123 -1.96 10.16 -9.89
CA ILE A 123 -1.96 9.07 -8.91
C ILE A 123 -3.13 9.34 -7.96
N PRO A 124 -4.04 8.38 -7.74
CA PRO A 124 -5.13 8.63 -6.82
C PRO A 124 -4.63 8.85 -5.38
N PRO A 125 -5.07 9.93 -4.72
CA PRO A 125 -4.50 10.34 -3.43
C PRO A 125 -4.91 9.40 -2.30
N MET A 126 -4.14 9.43 -1.22
CA MET A 126 -4.55 8.85 0.06
C MET A 126 -5.58 9.74 0.78
N SER A 127 -6.40 9.18 1.66
CA SER A 127 -7.33 9.98 2.46
C SER A 127 -6.59 10.71 3.59
N ASN A 128 -7.09 11.89 3.96
CA ASN A 128 -6.56 12.66 5.10
C ASN A 128 -6.63 11.84 6.41
N THR A 129 -7.69 11.04 6.59
CA THR A 129 -7.82 10.15 7.76
C THR A 129 -6.71 9.11 7.85
N LEU A 130 -6.33 8.51 6.72
CA LEU A 130 -5.21 7.57 6.67
C LEU A 130 -3.88 8.30 6.89
N PHE A 131 -3.72 9.48 6.29
CA PHE A 131 -2.52 10.30 6.46
C PHE A 131 -2.27 10.65 7.93
N GLN A 132 -3.28 11.20 8.61
CA GLN A 132 -3.17 11.54 10.04
C GLN A 132 -2.88 10.31 10.90
N LYS A 133 -3.48 9.17 10.58
CA LYS A 133 -3.20 7.91 11.29
C LYS A 133 -1.73 7.53 11.14
N GLU A 134 -1.19 7.53 9.92
CA GLU A 134 0.22 7.20 9.70
C GLU A 134 1.15 8.23 10.32
N GLN A 135 0.82 9.52 10.22
CA GLN A 135 1.58 10.62 10.82
C GLN A 135 1.69 10.45 12.34
N ASN A 136 0.59 10.10 13.02
CA ASN A 136 0.60 9.86 14.47
C ASN A 136 1.48 8.66 14.86
N ILE A 137 1.43 7.58 14.08
CA ILE A 137 2.27 6.40 14.31
C ILE A 137 3.74 6.77 14.17
N ILE A 138 4.09 7.53 13.13
CA ILE A 138 5.46 7.97 12.89
C ILE A 138 5.92 8.93 13.99
N ALA A 139 5.09 9.90 14.39
CA ALA A 139 5.44 10.88 15.41
C ALA A 139 5.69 10.22 16.77
N ASP A 140 4.87 9.24 17.15
CA ASP A 140 5.07 8.45 18.38
C ASP A 140 6.37 7.64 18.32
N ALA A 141 6.65 6.98 17.19
CA ALA A 141 7.90 6.25 17.00
C ALA A 141 9.11 7.20 17.08
N TRP A 142 9.04 8.37 16.46
CA TRP A 142 10.10 9.37 16.47
C TRP A 142 10.35 9.90 17.88
N ALA A 143 9.30 10.25 18.63
CA ALA A 143 9.41 10.71 20.01
C ALA A 143 10.09 9.67 20.91
N LYS A 144 9.70 8.38 20.78
CA LYS A 144 10.31 7.27 21.52
C LYS A 144 11.79 7.08 21.15
N THR A 145 12.13 7.12 19.87
CA THR A 145 13.52 7.03 19.43
C THR A 145 14.34 8.20 19.95
N ALA A 146 13.82 9.43 19.87
CA ALA A 146 14.50 10.62 20.37
C ALA A 146 14.77 10.54 21.87
N ALA A 147 13.79 10.12 22.68
CA ALA A 147 13.96 9.93 24.11
C ALA A 147 15.06 8.90 24.43
N ARG A 148 15.07 7.76 23.74
CA ARG A 148 16.10 6.72 23.92
C ARG A 148 17.49 7.23 23.56
N GLU A 149 17.63 7.95 22.44
CA GLU A 149 18.93 8.51 22.03
C GLU A 149 19.41 9.60 23.00
N MET A 150 18.50 10.42 23.56
CA MET A 150 18.85 11.38 24.60
C MET A 150 19.34 10.70 25.88
N GLU A 151 18.70 9.62 26.31
CA GLU A 151 19.15 8.83 27.48
C GLU A 151 20.56 8.26 27.26
N LEU A 152 20.81 7.65 26.09
CA LEU A 152 22.12 7.12 25.73
C LEU A 152 23.19 8.22 25.68
N ALA A 153 22.85 9.39 25.15
CA ALA A 153 23.76 10.55 25.14
C ALA A 153 24.07 11.03 26.57
N ILE A 154 23.09 11.06 27.47
CA ILE A 154 23.31 11.42 28.88
C ILE A 154 24.25 10.43 29.58
N GLU A 155 24.08 9.13 29.32
CA GLU A 155 24.98 8.10 29.88
C GLU A 155 26.41 8.25 29.38
N GLU A 156 26.57 8.52 28.08
CA GLU A 156 27.88 8.75 27.47
C GLU A 156 28.54 10.03 27.98
N GLU A 157 27.79 11.13 28.11
CA GLU A 157 28.30 12.39 28.69
C GLU A 157 28.75 12.19 30.15
N LYS A 158 28.01 11.43 30.96
CA LYS A 158 28.42 11.08 32.33
C LYS A 158 29.73 10.28 32.35
N ARG A 159 29.90 9.34 31.41
CA ARG A 159 31.15 8.56 31.27
C ARG A 159 32.32 9.48 30.93
N LEU A 160 32.16 10.33 29.92
CA LEU A 160 33.20 11.26 29.46
C LEU A 160 33.56 12.32 30.52
N ALA A 161 32.58 12.81 31.30
CA ALA A 161 32.83 13.74 32.40
C ALA A 161 33.65 13.10 33.52
N LYS A 162 33.42 11.81 33.83
CA LYS A 162 34.22 11.05 34.79
C LYS A 162 35.66 10.84 34.32
N GLU A 163 35.86 10.55 33.04
CA GLU A 163 37.19 10.37 32.43
C GLU A 163 38.00 11.67 32.39
N ARG A 164 37.33 12.82 32.21
CA ARG A 164 37.97 14.15 32.22
C ARG A 164 38.26 14.71 33.62
N GLY A 165 37.72 14.09 34.67
CA GLY A 165 37.87 14.58 36.05
C GLY A 165 36.92 15.73 36.40
N ASP A 166 35.92 16.00 35.57
CA ASP A 166 34.98 17.12 35.68
C ASP A 166 33.83 16.88 36.69
N VAL A 167 33.95 15.86 37.56
CA VAL A 167 32.84 15.32 38.38
C VAL A 167 32.39 16.26 39.50
N GLU A 168 33.09 17.38 39.74
CA GLU A 168 32.83 18.27 40.88
C GLU A 168 31.69 19.28 40.62
N TRP A 169 31.47 19.75 39.39
CA TRP A 169 30.47 20.81 39.13
C TRP A 169 29.06 20.30 38.82
N MET A 170 28.89 19.04 38.41
CA MET A 170 27.57 18.48 38.07
C MET A 170 26.77 18.01 39.30
N LEU A 171 27.44 17.81 40.45
CA LEU A 171 26.83 17.37 41.71
C LEU A 171 26.43 18.54 42.64
N MET A 172 26.86 19.77 42.36
CA MET A 172 26.40 20.96 43.07
C MET A 172 25.25 21.56 42.28
N GLY A 173 24.02 21.23 42.67
CA GLY A 173 22.81 21.82 42.09
C GLY A 173 22.92 23.34 42.00
N MET A 174 22.43 23.90 40.89
CA MET A 174 22.42 25.34 40.63
C MET A 174 21.95 26.10 41.88
N PRO A 175 22.72 27.06 42.41
CA PRO A 175 22.26 27.87 43.52
C PRO A 175 21.10 28.74 43.04
N SER A 176 19.99 28.63 43.78
CA SER A 176 18.79 29.47 43.68
C SER A 176 19.08 30.93 43.91
#